data_AF-A0A453P8G2-F1
#
_entry.id   AF-A0A453P8G2-F1
#
_cell.length_a   1.000
_cell.length_b   1.000
_cell.length_c   1.000
_cell.angle_alpha   90.00
_cell.angle_beta   90.00
_cell.angle_gamma   90.00
#
_symmetry.space_group_name_H-M   'P 1'
#
loop_
_entity.id
_entity.type
_entity.pdbx_description
1 polymer ?
#
loop_
_entity_poly.entity_id
_entity_poly.type
_entity_poly.pdbx_seq_one_letter_code
_entity_poly.pdbx_strand_id
1 'polypeptide(L)'
;IIQMDEVTQAVENLKKEWSQAVEQLEVCIAAIESCGKMGKGTEEAMSLPRLNGSAQDALQLLNALQCRLDLLAEQLPTFEEVQSGQATLGSWKEQYQRLRVNLRSANLQAKANIGKAAQEERGLLLGGGEESTVRRRNLQTKAGMTSAAESITESLRRSRQLMVQEVERSANTLSTFG
;
A
#
# COMPACT_ATOMS: atom_id res chain seq x y z
N ILE A 1 2.55 29.92 -32.43
CA ILE A 1 3.68 29.85 -31.46
C ILE A 1 3.21 29.41 -30.07
N ILE A 2 1.98 29.69 -29.63
CA ILE A 2 1.48 29.39 -28.27
C ILE A 2 1.36 27.88 -27.96
N GLN A 3 1.06 27.03 -28.95
CA GLN A 3 0.85 25.58 -28.74
C GLN A 3 2.14 24.78 -28.43
N MET A 4 3.32 25.35 -28.74
CA MET A 4 4.60 24.64 -28.69
C MET A 4 5.18 24.56 -27.27
N ASP A 5 4.82 25.52 -26.42
CA ASP A 5 5.27 25.62 -25.02
C ASP A 5 4.49 24.65 -24.11
N GLU A 6 3.25 24.34 -24.49
CA GLU A 6 2.36 23.43 -23.74
C GLU A 6 2.89 21.98 -23.73
N VAL A 7 3.48 21.51 -24.83
CA VAL A 7 4.05 20.15 -24.93
C VAL A 7 5.28 20.02 -24.03
N THR A 8 6.19 20.98 -24.08
CA THR A 8 7.39 21.00 -23.23
C THR A 8 7.01 21.05 -21.75
N GLN A 9 6.03 21.88 -21.38
CA GLN A 9 5.52 21.93 -20.01
C GLN A 9 4.86 20.60 -19.58
N ALA A 10 4.13 19.93 -20.47
CA ALA A 10 3.51 18.64 -20.20
C ALA A 10 4.57 17.54 -19.95
N VAL A 11 5.68 17.55 -20.69
CA VAL A 11 6.82 16.64 -20.49
C VAL A 11 7.50 16.89 -19.15
N GLU A 12 7.70 18.14 -18.74
CA GLU A 12 8.28 18.46 -17.43
C GLU A 12 7.38 18.04 -16.26
N ASN A 13 6.06 18.21 -16.41
CA ASN A 13 5.11 17.71 -15.41
C ASN A 13 5.14 16.17 -15.32
N LEU A 14 5.24 15.49 -16.46
CA LEU A 14 5.44 14.04 -16.54
C LEU A 14 6.67 13.56 -15.78
N LYS A 15 7.80 14.27 -15.90
CA LYS A 15 9.03 13.94 -15.16
C LYS A 15 8.87 14.07 -13.65
N LYS A 16 8.09 15.06 -13.18
CA LYS A 16 7.76 15.22 -11.77
C LYS A 16 6.85 14.08 -11.28
N GLU A 17 5.79 13.78 -12.02
CA GLU A 17 4.87 12.66 -11.73
C GLU A 17 5.64 11.32 -11.68
N TRP A 18 6.56 11.10 -12.62
CA TRP A 18 7.44 9.92 -12.66
C TRP A 18 8.28 9.81 -11.38
N SER A 19 8.97 10.89 -11.01
CA SER A 19 9.84 10.91 -9.84
C SER A 19 9.07 10.60 -8.55
N GLN A 20 7.86 11.17 -8.39
CA GLN A 20 6.99 10.90 -7.25
C GLN A 20 6.50 9.45 -7.22
N ALA A 21 6.11 8.89 -8.38
CA ALA A 21 5.66 7.50 -8.47
C ALA A 21 6.80 6.51 -8.17
N VAL A 22 8.03 6.82 -8.60
CA VAL A 22 9.23 6.05 -8.24
C VAL A 22 9.46 6.09 -6.73
N GLU A 23 9.45 7.27 -6.11
CA GLU A 23 9.68 7.42 -4.66
C GLU A 23 8.65 6.61 -3.86
N GLN A 24 7.36 6.69 -4.24
CA GLN A 24 6.31 5.91 -3.60
C GLN A 24 6.54 4.39 -3.74
N LEU A 25 6.97 3.93 -4.91
CA LEU A 25 7.28 2.52 -5.14
C LEU A 25 8.49 2.07 -4.32
N GLU A 26 9.54 2.87 -4.24
CA GLU A 26 10.73 2.57 -3.43
C GLU A 26 10.40 2.47 -1.95
N VAL A 27 9.54 3.36 -1.43
CA VAL A 27 9.02 3.28 -0.06
C VAL A 27 8.25 1.97 0.17
N CYS A 28 7.39 1.57 -0.78
CA CYS A 28 6.66 0.31 -0.69
C CYS A 28 7.62 -0.90 -0.71
N ILE A 29 8.62 -0.89 -1.59
CA ILE A 29 9.64 -1.94 -1.69
C ILE A 29 10.39 -2.07 -0.36
N ALA A 30 10.88 -0.97 0.21
CA ALA A 30 11.59 -0.97 1.49
C ALA A 30 10.71 -1.50 2.63
N ALA A 31 9.44 -1.11 2.68
CA ALA A 31 8.49 -1.62 3.66
C ALA A 31 8.27 -3.14 3.50
N ILE A 32 8.14 -3.63 2.26
CA ILE A 32 8.03 -5.08 1.98
C ILE A 32 9.30 -5.81 2.42
N GLU A 33 10.49 -5.31 2.08
CA GLU A 33 11.78 -5.91 2.48
C GLU A 33 11.97 -6.00 3.99
N SER A 34 11.37 -5.08 4.74
CA SER A 34 11.41 -5.07 6.20
C SER A 34 10.52 -6.13 6.85
N CYS A 35 9.50 -6.63 6.14
CA CYS A 35 8.54 -7.58 6.67
C CYS A 35 9.24 -8.87 7.14
N GLY A 36 8.91 -9.28 8.36
CA GLY A 36 9.42 -10.48 9.01
C GLY A 36 10.79 -10.33 9.67
N LYS A 37 11.46 -9.16 9.59
CA LYS A 37 12.78 -8.95 10.22
C LYS A 37 12.71 -8.59 11.71
N MET A 38 11.59 -8.00 12.16
CA MET A 38 11.47 -7.42 13.51
C MET A 38 10.74 -8.31 14.52
N GLY A 39 10.64 -9.62 14.28
CA GLY A 39 9.92 -10.55 15.17
C GLY A 39 8.39 -10.36 15.19
N LYS A 40 7.86 -9.48 14.34
CA LYS A 40 6.41 -9.22 14.14
C LYS A 40 5.89 -9.82 12.84
N GLY A 41 6.55 -10.86 12.32
CA GLY A 41 6.30 -11.39 10.98
C GLY A 41 4.84 -11.79 10.71
N THR A 42 4.08 -12.19 11.72
CA THR A 42 2.64 -12.50 11.58
C THR A 42 1.74 -11.26 11.46
N GLU A 43 2.08 -10.16 12.12
CA GLU A 43 1.34 -8.90 12.01
C GLU A 43 1.70 -8.14 10.72
N GLU A 44 2.99 -8.14 10.36
CA GLU A 44 3.49 -7.55 9.11
C GLU A 44 3.03 -8.33 7.87
N ALA A 45 2.78 -9.64 8.00
CA ALA A 45 2.15 -10.42 6.93
C ALA A 45 0.76 -9.89 6.54
N MET A 46 0.01 -9.29 7.48
CA MET A 46 -1.31 -8.73 7.19
C MET A 46 -1.24 -7.43 6.37
N SER A 47 -0.15 -6.67 6.46
CA SER A 47 0.04 -5.46 5.67
C SER A 47 0.63 -5.73 4.28
N LEU A 48 1.27 -6.90 4.08
CA LEU A 48 1.92 -7.29 2.83
C LEU A 48 1.01 -7.22 1.58
N PRO A 49 -0.26 -7.67 1.61
CA PRO A 49 -1.15 -7.55 0.45
C PRO A 49 -1.44 -6.09 0.10
N ARG A 50 -1.62 -5.23 1.11
CA ARG A 50 -1.87 -3.80 0.90
C ARG A 50 -0.65 -3.10 0.32
N LEU A 51 0.54 -3.38 0.87
CA LEU A 51 1.81 -2.84 0.35
C LEU A 51 2.05 -3.26 -1.10
N ASN A 52 1.76 -4.52 -1.44
CA ASN A 52 1.83 -4.99 -2.81
C ASN A 52 0.80 -4.33 -3.72
N GLY A 53 -0.43 -4.10 -3.25
CA GLY A 53 -1.45 -3.33 -3.98
C GLY A 53 -0.91 -1.95 -4.37
N SER A 54 -0.44 -1.19 -3.38
CA SER A 54 0.15 0.15 -3.63
C SER A 54 1.37 0.10 -4.56
N ALA A 55 2.23 -0.91 -4.44
CA ALA A 55 3.36 -1.09 -5.35
C ALA A 55 2.92 -1.39 -6.79
N GLN A 56 1.87 -2.20 -6.98
CA GLN A 56 1.31 -2.48 -8.31
C GLN A 56 0.65 -1.24 -8.92
N ASP A 57 -0.08 -0.46 -8.13
CA ASP A 57 -0.68 0.79 -8.58
C ASP A 57 0.39 1.79 -9.06
N ALA A 58 1.49 1.92 -8.30
CA ALA A 58 2.63 2.74 -8.70
C ALA A 58 3.30 2.22 -9.98
N LEU A 59 3.48 0.90 -10.14
CA LEU A 59 4.01 0.31 -11.37
C LEU A 59 3.09 0.55 -12.59
N GLN A 60 1.78 0.49 -12.40
CA GLN A 60 0.81 0.80 -13.46
C GLN A 60 0.89 2.27 -13.87
N LEU A 61 0.99 3.18 -12.89
CA LEU A 61 1.19 4.60 -13.14
C LEU A 61 2.48 4.84 -13.93
N LEU A 62 3.61 4.28 -13.50
CA LEU A 62 4.88 4.39 -14.22
C LEU A 62 4.76 3.91 -15.68
N ASN A 63 4.09 2.78 -15.91
CA ASN A 63 3.88 2.28 -17.27
C ASN A 63 3.03 3.24 -18.12
N ALA A 64 1.96 3.82 -17.55
CA ALA A 64 1.15 4.82 -18.23
C ALA A 64 1.94 6.10 -18.57
N LEU A 65 2.80 6.55 -17.65
CA LEU A 65 3.67 7.71 -17.87
C LEU A 65 4.69 7.45 -18.98
N GLN A 66 5.25 6.24 -19.11
CA GLN A 66 6.12 5.88 -20.23
C GLN A 66 5.38 6.00 -21.57
N CYS A 67 4.17 5.45 -21.69
CA CYS A 67 3.38 5.57 -22.90
C CYS A 67 3.07 7.04 -23.23
N ARG A 68 2.77 7.87 -22.21
CA ARG A 68 2.48 9.30 -22.40
C ARG A 68 3.73 10.07 -22.84
N LEU A 69 4.90 9.77 -22.27
CA LEU A 69 6.16 10.37 -22.70
C LEU A 69 6.54 9.96 -24.12
N ASP A 70 6.32 8.70 -24.51
CA ASP A 70 6.58 8.22 -25.88
C ASP A 70 5.81 9.04 -26.93
N LEU A 71 4.52 9.26 -26.67
CA LEU A 71 3.66 10.08 -27.54
C LEU A 71 4.07 11.56 -27.57
N LEU A 72 4.42 12.15 -26.43
CA LEU A 72 4.78 13.57 -26.36
C LEU A 72 6.19 13.85 -26.86
N ALA A 73 7.12 12.90 -26.74
CA ALA A 73 8.50 13.06 -27.20
C ALA A 73 8.57 13.29 -28.71
N GLU A 74 7.69 12.66 -29.49
CA GLU A 74 7.60 12.88 -30.95
C GLU A 74 7.03 14.27 -31.32
N GLN A 75 6.32 14.90 -30.39
CA GLN A 75 5.67 16.20 -30.60
C GLN A 75 6.52 17.38 -30.12
N LEU A 76 7.73 17.12 -29.64
CA LEU A 76 8.61 18.17 -29.13
C LEU A 76 9.08 19.11 -30.27
N PRO A 77 9.25 20.42 -29.96
CA PRO A 77 9.47 21.45 -30.97
C PRO A 77 10.72 21.27 -31.81
N THR A 78 11.78 20.79 -31.16
CA THR A 78 13.11 20.69 -31.77
C THR A 78 13.60 19.25 -31.80
N PHE A 79 14.45 18.96 -32.78
CA PHE A 79 15.10 17.66 -32.89
C PHE A 79 15.91 17.30 -31.62
N GLU A 80 16.56 18.28 -31.00
CA GLU A 80 17.31 18.08 -29.76
C GLU A 80 16.40 17.68 -28.59
N GLU A 81 15.24 18.33 -28.46
CA GLU A 81 14.27 18.00 -27.42
C GLU A 81 13.64 16.62 -27.68
N VAL A 82 13.30 16.29 -28.92
CA VAL A 82 12.82 14.95 -29.31
C VAL A 82 13.83 13.88 -28.88
N GLN A 83 15.11 14.08 -29.20
CA GLN A 83 16.18 13.17 -28.80
C GLN A 83 16.35 13.07 -27.28
N SER A 84 16.26 14.20 -26.58
CA SER A 84 16.27 14.23 -25.11
C SER A 84 15.08 13.47 -24.49
N GLY A 85 13.89 13.60 -25.08
CA GLY A 85 12.69 12.86 -24.70
C GLY A 85 12.86 11.35 -24.90
N GLN A 86 13.40 10.92 -26.05
CA GLN A 86 13.69 9.51 -26.32
C GLN A 86 14.76 8.93 -25.39
N ALA A 87 15.83 9.68 -25.10
CA ALA A 87 16.84 9.29 -24.12
C ALA A 87 16.23 9.15 -22.71
N THR A 88 15.36 10.08 -22.32
CA THR A 88 14.62 10.02 -21.05
C THR A 88 13.76 8.75 -21.01
N LEU A 89 13.00 8.45 -22.07
CA LEU A 89 12.19 7.24 -22.16
C LEU A 89 13.03 5.96 -22.02
N GLY A 90 14.22 5.92 -22.63
CA GLY A 90 15.19 4.83 -22.45
C GLY A 90 15.56 4.63 -20.98
N SER A 91 15.95 5.72 -20.29
CA SER A 91 16.30 5.65 -18.87
C SER A 91 15.12 5.23 -17.98
N TRP A 92 13.89 5.68 -18.29
CA TRP A 92 12.68 5.27 -17.59
C TRP A 92 12.39 3.79 -17.75
N LYS A 93 12.57 3.24 -18.96
CA LYS A 93 12.41 1.79 -19.22
C LYS A 93 13.39 0.97 -18.39
N GLU A 94 14.65 1.38 -18.32
CA GLU A 94 15.66 0.70 -17.48
C GLU A 94 15.34 0.80 -15.99
N GLN A 95 14.97 1.99 -15.51
CA GLN A 95 14.60 2.19 -14.11
C GLN A 95 13.37 1.36 -13.73
N TYR A 96 12.36 1.32 -14.59
CA TYR A 96 11.16 0.50 -14.41
C TYR A 96 11.49 -0.99 -14.27
N GLN A 97 12.34 -1.54 -15.15
CA GLN A 97 12.74 -2.94 -15.03
C GLN A 97 13.53 -3.20 -13.75
N ARG A 98 14.44 -2.30 -13.36
CA ARG A 98 15.14 -2.38 -12.07
C ARG A 98 14.16 -2.39 -10.89
N LEU A 99 13.19 -1.49 -10.87
CA LEU A 99 12.16 -1.42 -9.82
C LEU A 99 11.31 -2.70 -9.76
N ARG A 100 10.95 -3.29 -10.91
CA ARG A 100 10.24 -4.58 -10.96
C ARG A 100 11.06 -5.74 -10.39
N VAL A 101 12.35 -5.80 -10.71
CA VAL A 101 13.26 -6.82 -10.17
C VAL A 101 13.40 -6.64 -8.65
N ASN A 102 13.59 -5.40 -8.19
CA ASN A 102 13.69 -5.09 -6.77
C ASN A 102 12.42 -5.47 -6.01
N LEU A 103 11.23 -5.12 -6.53
CA LEU A 103 9.95 -5.52 -5.93
C LEU A 103 9.80 -7.05 -5.84
N ARG A 104 10.23 -7.79 -6.86
CA ARG A 104 10.20 -9.26 -6.84
C ARG A 104 11.17 -9.82 -5.80
N SER A 105 12.38 -9.28 -5.71
CA SER A 105 13.38 -9.66 -4.71
C SER A 105 12.86 -9.41 -3.29
N ALA A 106 12.30 -8.21 -3.06
CA ALA A 106 11.69 -7.81 -1.79
C ALA A 106 10.59 -8.77 -1.36
N ASN A 107 9.70 -9.15 -2.27
CA ASN A 107 8.62 -10.10 -1.99
C ASN A 107 9.14 -11.51 -1.64
N LEU A 108 10.18 -11.99 -2.33
CA LEU A 108 10.80 -13.27 -2.02
C LEU A 108 11.44 -13.25 -0.63
N GLN A 109 12.16 -12.17 -0.31
CA GLN A 109 12.77 -12.00 1.00
C GLN A 109 11.73 -11.88 2.11
N ALA A 110 10.68 -11.08 1.91
CA ALA A 110 9.57 -10.95 2.85
C ALA A 110 8.92 -12.31 3.15
N LYS A 111 8.66 -13.11 2.10
CA LYS A 111 8.08 -14.45 2.24
C LYS A 111 8.99 -15.38 3.03
N ALA A 112 10.30 -15.36 2.78
CA ALA A 112 11.27 -16.15 3.53
C ALA A 112 11.31 -15.74 5.01
N ASN A 113 11.37 -14.43 5.29
CA ASN A 113 11.41 -13.89 6.65
C ASN A 113 10.14 -14.22 7.44
N ILE A 114 8.97 -13.99 6.84
CA ILE A 114 7.68 -14.32 7.45
C ILE A 114 7.59 -15.82 7.72
N GLY A 115 8.03 -16.67 6.79
CA GLY A 115 8.09 -18.11 6.95
C GLY A 115 8.96 -18.53 8.15
N LYS A 116 10.15 -17.94 8.25
CA LYS A 116 11.07 -18.17 9.37
C LYS A 116 10.46 -17.72 10.70
N ALA A 117 9.92 -16.51 10.77
CA ALA A 117 9.27 -15.98 11.97
C ALA A 117 8.08 -16.86 12.40
N ALA A 118 7.28 -17.36 11.45
CA ALA A 118 6.19 -18.27 11.75
C ALA A 118 6.66 -19.63 12.28
N GLN A 119 7.83 -20.12 11.84
CA GLN A 119 8.42 -21.36 12.34
C GLN A 119 8.98 -21.17 13.76
N GLU A 120 9.66 -20.06 14.01
CA GLU A 120 10.17 -19.68 15.34
C GLU A 120 9.02 -19.54 16.35
N GLU A 121 7.93 -18.85 15.98
CA GLU A 121 6.73 -18.73 16.83
C GLU A 121 6.11 -20.10 17.15
N ARG A 122 6.02 -21.02 16.18
CA ARG A 122 5.53 -22.39 16.43
C ARG A 122 6.44 -23.13 17.40
N GLY A 123 7.76 -23.02 17.24
CA GLY A 123 8.73 -23.63 18.14
C GLY A 123 8.55 -23.12 19.58
N LEU A 124 8.41 -21.81 19.76
CA LEU A 124 8.15 -21.20 21.06
C LEU A 124 6.84 -21.70 21.69
N LEU A 125 5.77 -21.83 20.92
CA LEU A 125 4.47 -22.27 21.45
C LEU A 125 4.41 -23.74 21.84
N LEU A 126 5.18 -24.59 21.14
CA LEU A 126 5.23 -26.04 21.37
C LEU A 126 6.31 -26.45 22.39
N GLY A 127 7.17 -25.51 22.80
CA GLY A 127 8.17 -25.75 23.84
C GLY A 127 7.57 -25.97 25.23
N GLY A 128 8.31 -26.69 26.08
CA GLY A 128 7.94 -26.96 27.47
C GLY A 128 8.49 -25.96 28.49
N GLY A 129 9.25 -24.95 28.06
CA GLY A 129 9.95 -24.00 28.94
C GLY A 129 9.08 -22.84 29.43
N GLU A 130 9.65 -22.04 30.34
CA GLU A 130 8.99 -20.85 30.90
C GLU A 130 8.58 -19.85 29.81
N GLU A 131 9.45 -19.61 28.83
CA GLU A 131 9.16 -18.73 27.68
C GLU A 131 7.90 -19.15 26.90
N SER A 132 7.71 -20.45 26.69
CA SER A 132 6.53 -21.01 26.02
C SER A 132 5.25 -20.80 26.84
N THR A 133 5.34 -20.90 28.17
CA THR A 133 4.19 -20.64 29.06
C THR A 133 3.81 -19.16 29.10
N VAL A 134 4.80 -18.27 29.18
CA VAL A 134 4.60 -16.82 29.15
C VAL A 134 4.00 -16.40 27.81
N ARG A 135 4.51 -16.92 26.69
CA ARG A 135 3.99 -16.61 25.36
C ARG A 135 2.52 -17.03 25.19
N ARG A 136 2.15 -18.25 25.59
CA ARG A 136 0.74 -18.72 25.54
C ARG A 136 -0.19 -17.86 26.40
N ARG A 137 0.24 -17.49 27.62
CA ARG A 137 -0.52 -16.59 28.49
C ARG A 137 -0.73 -15.23 27.83
N ASN A 138 0.31 -14.63 27.28
CA ASN A 138 0.22 -13.33 26.61
C ASN A 138 -0.75 -13.35 25.41
N LEU A 139 -0.74 -14.44 24.62
CA LEU A 139 -1.70 -14.62 23.53
C LEU A 139 -3.14 -14.75 24.04
N GLN A 140 -3.37 -15.50 25.12
CA GLN A 140 -4.70 -15.58 25.75
C GLN A 140 -5.18 -14.21 26.24
N THR A 141 -4.32 -13.43 26.89
CA THR A 141 -4.66 -12.07 27.33
C THR A 141 -5.01 -11.17 26.14
N LYS A 142 -4.22 -11.22 25.06
CA LYS A 142 -4.49 -10.42 23.85
C LYS A 142 -5.84 -10.80 23.22
N ALA A 143 -6.13 -12.08 23.08
CA ALA A 143 -7.41 -12.56 22.56
C ALA A 143 -8.60 -12.12 23.44
N GLY A 144 -8.44 -12.18 24.77
CA GLY A 144 -9.45 -11.69 25.72
C GLY A 144 -9.73 -10.20 25.57
N MET A 145 -8.69 -9.38 25.43
CA MET A 145 -8.85 -7.93 25.19
C MET A 145 -9.56 -7.63 23.86
N THR A 146 -9.21 -8.35 22.78
CA THR A 146 -9.86 -8.17 21.48
C THR A 146 -11.34 -8.51 21.54
N SER A 147 -11.71 -9.65 22.15
CA SER A 147 -13.12 -10.04 22.32
C SER A 147 -13.91 -9.01 23.14
N ALA A 148 -13.32 -8.46 24.20
CA ALA A 148 -13.94 -7.40 24.99
C ALA A 148 -14.18 -6.12 24.16
N ALA A 149 -13.19 -5.70 23.38
CA ALA A 149 -13.30 -4.53 22.51
C ALA A 149 -14.37 -4.71 21.41
N GLU A 150 -14.48 -5.90 20.82
CA GLU A 150 -15.52 -6.24 19.86
C GLU A 150 -16.91 -6.17 20.49
N SER A 151 -17.09 -6.74 21.70
CA SER A 151 -18.36 -6.69 22.42
C SER A 151 -18.81 -5.26 22.73
N ILE A 152 -17.88 -4.39 23.11
CA ILE A 152 -18.16 -2.96 23.36
C ILE A 152 -18.55 -2.27 22.05
N THR A 153 -17.79 -2.48 20.97
CA THR A 153 -18.05 -1.87 19.67
C THR A 153 -19.40 -2.29 19.10
N GLU A 154 -19.76 -3.56 19.23
CA GLU A 154 -21.05 -4.10 18.82
C GLU A 154 -22.20 -3.51 19.65
N SER A 155 -22.01 -3.39 20.97
CA SER A 155 -23.00 -2.75 21.85
C SER A 155 -23.25 -1.29 21.45
N LEU A 156 -22.18 -0.52 21.19
CA LEU A 156 -22.28 0.86 20.71
C LEU A 156 -22.98 0.95 19.35
N ARG A 157 -22.71 0.02 18.43
CA ARG A 157 -23.38 -0.06 17.12
C ARG A 157 -24.88 -0.27 17.28
N ARG A 158 -25.32 -1.19 18.16
CA ARG A 158 -26.74 -1.44 18.44
C ARG A 158 -27.42 -0.21 19.05
N SER A 159 -26.78 0.43 20.03
CA SER A 159 -27.30 1.67 20.62
C SER A 159 -27.46 2.78 19.58
N ARG A 160 -26.49 2.93 18.66
CA ARG A 160 -26.61 3.87 17.55
C ARG A 160 -27.79 3.56 16.64
N GLN A 161 -28.02 2.29 16.29
CA GLN A 161 -29.15 1.88 15.45
C GLN A 161 -30.50 2.19 16.10
N LEU A 162 -30.65 1.90 17.40
CA LEU A 162 -31.88 2.22 18.15
C LEU A 162 -32.12 3.73 18.22
N MET A 163 -31.07 4.52 18.42
CA MET A 163 -31.18 5.98 18.45
C MET A 163 -31.63 6.55 17.09
N VAL A 164 -31.10 6.02 15.99
CA VAL A 164 -31.54 6.40 14.63
C VAL A 164 -33.02 6.06 14.43
N GLN A 165 -33.46 4.86 14.83
CA GLN A 165 -34.87 4.47 14.75
C GLN A 165 -35.78 5.40 15.56
N GLU A 166 -35.37 5.82 16.76
CA GLU A 166 -36.17 6.73 17.59
C GLU A 166 -36.29 8.13 16.97
N VAL A 167 -35.21 8.64 16.36
CA VAL A 167 -35.22 9.91 15.63
C VAL A 167 -36.12 9.83 14.40
N GLU A 168 -36.02 8.77 13.60
CA GLU A 168 -36.90 8.54 12.45
C GLU A 168 -38.37 8.43 12.88
N ARG A 169 -38.66 7.70 13.97
CA ARG A 169 -40.01 7.60 14.54
C ARG A 169 -40.55 8.95 14.99
N SER A 170 -39.72 9.74 15.67
CA SER A 170 -40.10 11.08 16.15
C SER A 170 -40.37 12.03 14.98
N ALA A 171 -39.53 12.00 13.94
CA ALA A 171 -39.71 12.80 12.72
C ALA A 171 -41.01 12.42 11.98
N ASN A 172 -41.28 11.13 11.80
CA ASN A 172 -42.50 10.65 11.14
C ASN A 172 -43.76 11.03 11.93
N THR A 173 -43.70 10.94 13.26
CA THR A 173 -44.80 11.35 14.14
C THR A 173 -45.08 12.85 13.98
N LEU A 174 -44.04 13.69 14.02
CA LEU A 174 -44.16 15.14 13.79
C LEU A 174 -44.74 15.47 12.41
N SER A 175 -44.33 14.75 11.36
CA SER A 175 -44.86 14.95 10.00
C SER A 175 -46.33 14.54 9.83
N THR A 176 -46.86 13.70 10.72
CA THR A 176 -48.26 13.24 10.67
C THR A 176 -49.21 14.21 11.39
N PHE A 177 -48.68 15.08 12.25
CA PHE A 177 -49.45 16.06 13.04
C PHE A 177 -49.34 17.51 12.52
N GLY A 178 -48.59 17.76 11.44
CA GLY A 178 -48.48 19.07 10.76
C GLY A 178 -49.15 19.07 9.41
#